data_AF-A0A922SKM9-F1
#
_entry.id   AF-A0A922SKM9-F1
#
_cell.length_a   1.000
_cell.length_b   1.000
_cell.length_c   1.000
_cell.angle_alpha   90.00
_cell.angle_beta   90.00
_cell.angle_gamma   90.00
#
_symmetry.space_group_name_H-M   'P 1'
#
loop_
_entity.id
_entity.type
_entity.pdbx_description
1 polymer ?
#
loop_
_entity_poly.entity_id
_entity_poly.type
_entity_poly.pdbx_seq_one_letter_code
_entity_poly.pdbx_strand_id
1 'polypeptide(L)'
;MDGDLYDEFGNYIGPDLESDSDDEQSVYGQDNRDADEDAMEEDEDADAEPEAAPMSVVLHEDKRYYPQAVEVYGPDVETVVQEEDTQALDKPLVEPIKHKKFQVQEQQLPETKYDMEYMADMLDNTNLMRNVTLMGHLHNGNYETIGSLMFAINLCNLFSLQTHPGTINTDTTIPMRYTDTLFVEQERGVSIKSMPVTLLLKNIKGKSHLLNIMDTPGHVNFSDEVTAALRISDGQ
;
A
#
# COMPACT_ATOMS: atom_id res chain seq x y z
N MET A 1 3.37 46.81 45.92
CA MET A 1 4.10 46.06 44.89
C MET A 1 4.39 47.06 43.79
N ASP A 2 5.66 47.33 43.55
CA ASP A 2 6.09 48.37 42.61
C ASP A 2 5.68 47.95 41.19
N GLY A 3 4.82 48.75 40.56
CA GLY A 3 4.17 48.45 39.29
C GLY A 3 5.07 48.58 38.05
N ASP A 4 6.35 48.89 38.23
CA ASP A 4 7.27 49.27 37.15
C ASP A 4 8.24 48.15 36.72
N LEU A 5 8.14 46.95 37.34
CA LEU A 5 9.05 45.82 37.08
C LEU A 5 8.43 44.69 36.23
N TYR A 6 7.17 44.85 35.80
CA TYR A 6 6.44 43.86 35.00
C TYR A 6 5.74 44.54 33.82
N ASP A 7 5.73 43.89 32.66
CA ASP A 7 5.00 44.37 31.48
C ASP A 7 3.48 44.12 31.63
N GLU A 8 2.68 44.70 30.72
CA GLU A 8 1.20 44.56 30.71
C GLU A 8 0.71 43.12 30.45
N PHE A 9 1.61 42.19 30.13
CA PHE A 9 1.33 40.76 29.95
C PHE A 9 1.80 39.92 31.15
N GLY A 10 2.36 40.54 32.19
CA GLY A 10 2.80 39.88 33.43
C GLY A 10 4.20 39.28 33.36
N ASN A 11 5.01 39.64 32.36
CA ASN A 11 6.40 39.20 32.27
C ASN A 11 7.32 40.13 33.07
N TYR A 12 8.28 39.57 33.80
CA TYR A 12 9.27 40.33 34.56
C TYR A 12 10.29 40.99 33.61
N ILE A 13 10.43 42.30 33.70
CA ILE A 13 11.33 43.14 32.89
C ILE A 13 12.36 43.89 33.76
N GLY A 14 12.52 43.47 35.01
CA GLY A 14 13.56 43.98 35.92
C GLY A 14 14.96 43.45 35.59
N PRO A 15 16.01 43.98 36.24
CA PRO A 15 17.39 43.53 36.01
C PRO A 15 17.57 42.03 36.29
N ASP A 16 18.46 41.39 35.53
CA ASP A 16 18.73 39.94 35.60
C ASP A 16 19.06 39.53 37.05
N LEU A 17 18.32 38.55 37.56
CA LEU A 17 18.59 37.93 38.86
C LEU A 17 19.80 36.99 38.70
N GLU A 18 20.75 37.06 39.63
CA GLU A 18 21.88 36.13 39.67
C GLU A 18 21.34 34.69 39.79
N SER A 19 21.53 33.90 38.74
CA SER A 19 21.10 32.50 38.66
C SER A 19 22.03 31.62 39.49
N ASP A 20 21.50 30.97 40.52
CA ASP A 20 22.18 29.83 41.15
C ASP A 20 22.19 28.67 40.16
N SER A 21 23.39 28.33 39.71
CA SER A 21 23.68 27.21 38.82
C SER A 21 23.94 25.96 39.66
N ASP A 22 23.15 24.91 39.50
CA ASP A 22 23.60 23.56 39.81
C ASP A 22 23.22 22.60 38.68
N ASP A 23 24.27 22.02 38.10
CA ASP A 23 24.32 21.05 37.01
C ASP A 23 23.80 19.68 37.45
N GLU A 24 22.95 19.02 36.65
CA GLU A 24 22.86 17.56 36.68
C GLU A 24 22.99 16.95 35.28
N GLN A 25 24.18 16.37 35.08
CA GLN A 25 24.61 15.61 33.92
C GLN A 25 24.33 14.12 34.16
N SER A 26 23.49 13.51 33.33
CA SER A 26 23.17 12.08 33.35
C SER A 26 24.26 11.24 32.67
N VAL A 27 24.90 10.29 33.36
CA VAL A 27 25.67 9.19 32.73
C VAL A 27 25.59 7.89 33.55
N TYR A 28 25.23 6.81 32.85
CA TYR A 28 25.14 5.41 33.25
C TYR A 28 26.41 4.81 33.91
N GLY A 29 26.26 3.83 34.81
CA GLY A 29 27.37 2.94 35.20
C GLY A 29 27.16 2.04 36.42
N GLN A 30 26.60 0.85 36.18
CA GLN A 30 26.83 -0.48 36.78
C GLN A 30 27.60 -0.70 38.11
N ASP A 31 27.04 -1.66 38.86
CA ASP A 31 27.66 -2.78 39.58
C ASP A 31 27.96 -2.70 41.10
N ASN A 32 27.23 -3.59 41.79
CA ASN A 32 27.62 -4.51 42.86
C ASN A 32 28.19 -3.95 44.18
N ARG A 33 27.44 -4.20 45.26
CA ARG A 33 27.94 -4.96 46.41
C ARG A 33 26.81 -5.40 47.34
N ASP A 34 26.73 -6.73 47.50
CA ASP A 34 25.98 -7.43 48.53
C ASP A 34 26.38 -6.94 49.94
N ALA A 35 25.38 -6.80 50.81
CA ALA A 35 25.53 -6.94 52.26
C ALA A 35 24.18 -7.36 52.84
N ASP A 36 24.09 -8.65 53.17
CA ASP A 36 23.09 -9.23 54.07
C ASP A 36 23.12 -8.49 55.41
N GLU A 37 21.94 -8.18 55.97
CA GLU A 37 21.74 -8.20 57.42
C GLU A 37 20.29 -8.61 57.73
N ASP A 38 20.17 -9.81 58.29
CA ASP A 38 18.98 -10.46 58.80
C ASP A 38 18.35 -9.75 60.02
N ALA A 39 17.05 -10.01 60.20
CA ALA A 39 16.29 -10.08 61.46
C ALA A 39 15.70 -8.78 62.05
N MET A 40 14.37 -8.65 62.09
CA MET A 40 13.47 -9.28 63.08
C MET A 40 12.00 -9.03 62.70
N GLU A 41 11.23 -10.11 62.59
CA GLU A 41 9.76 -10.07 62.67
C GLU A 41 9.39 -10.03 64.16
N GLU A 42 8.75 -8.95 64.60
CA GLU A 42 7.98 -8.93 65.85
C GLU A 42 6.52 -8.62 65.51
N ASP A 43 5.73 -9.69 65.46
CA ASP A 43 4.28 -9.66 65.63
C ASP A 43 3.98 -9.22 67.08
N GLU A 44 3.53 -7.98 67.27
CA GLU A 44 2.79 -7.59 68.48
C GLU A 44 1.36 -7.23 68.11
N ASP A 45 0.48 -8.24 68.23
CA ASP A 45 -0.95 -8.07 68.41
C ASP A 45 -1.22 -7.23 69.66
N ALA A 46 -1.46 -5.93 69.47
CA ALA A 46 -2.02 -5.06 70.48
C ALA A 46 -3.39 -4.55 69.99
N ASP A 47 -4.45 -5.11 70.57
CA ASP A 47 -5.82 -4.61 70.49
C ASP A 47 -5.86 -3.12 70.90
N ALA A 48 -5.85 -2.22 69.91
CA ALA A 48 -6.11 -0.81 70.07
C ALA A 48 -7.54 -0.51 69.62
N GLU A 49 -8.36 0.00 70.55
CA GLU A 49 -9.66 0.62 70.26
C GLU A 49 -9.54 1.69 69.16
N PRO A 50 -10.59 1.97 68.37
CA PRO A 50 -10.47 2.86 67.22
C PRO A 50 -10.24 4.29 67.72
N GLU A 51 -8.99 4.72 67.68
CA GLU A 51 -8.66 6.13 67.86
C GLU A 51 -9.42 6.93 66.78
N ALA A 52 -10.13 7.95 67.24
CA ALA A 52 -10.86 8.86 66.38
C ALA A 52 -9.89 9.41 65.33
N ALA A 53 -10.14 9.07 64.07
CA ALA A 53 -9.32 9.52 62.94
C ALA A 53 -9.08 11.04 63.04
N PRO A 54 -7.83 11.53 62.86
CA PRO A 54 -7.57 12.95 62.86
C PRO A 54 -8.48 13.58 61.79
N MET A 55 -9.13 14.70 62.09
CA MET A 55 -9.96 15.42 61.11
C MET A 55 -9.06 15.96 59.99
N SER A 56 -8.72 15.10 59.04
CA SER A 56 -7.98 15.43 57.84
C SER A 56 -8.86 16.30 56.96
N VAL A 57 -8.49 17.57 56.81
CA VAL A 57 -9.18 18.50 55.93
C VAL A 57 -8.93 18.07 54.48
N VAL A 58 -9.99 17.71 53.76
CA VAL A 58 -9.92 17.41 52.33
C VAL A 58 -9.91 18.73 51.55
N LEU A 59 -8.91 18.92 50.69
CA LEU A 59 -8.83 20.09 49.82
C LEU A 59 -9.98 20.09 48.80
N HIS A 60 -10.34 21.26 48.27
CA HIS A 60 -11.47 21.37 47.35
C HIS A 60 -11.26 20.63 46.02
N GLU A 61 -10.00 20.45 45.60
CA GLU A 61 -9.60 19.71 44.41
C GLU A 61 -9.73 18.19 44.59
N ASP A 62 -9.52 17.68 45.80
CA ASP A 62 -9.57 16.25 46.13
C ASP A 62 -10.94 15.80 46.64
N LYS A 63 -11.91 16.70 46.68
CA LYS A 63 -13.25 16.39 47.17
C LYS A 63 -13.97 15.47 46.19
N ARG A 64 -13.93 14.17 46.48
CA ARG A 64 -14.72 13.14 45.77
C ARG A 64 -16.18 13.26 46.15
N TYR A 65 -17.02 13.72 45.21
CA TYR A 65 -18.45 13.89 45.42
C TYR A 65 -19.25 12.60 45.20
N TYR A 66 -18.72 11.66 44.42
CA TYR A 66 -19.42 10.45 44.00
C TYR A 66 -18.58 9.19 44.30
N PRO A 67 -19.22 8.08 44.71
CA PRO A 67 -18.55 6.79 44.93
C PRO A 67 -18.02 6.21 43.61
N GLN A 68 -17.06 5.29 43.68
CA GLN A 68 -16.48 4.69 42.49
C GLN A 68 -17.47 3.71 41.82
N ALA A 69 -17.38 3.54 40.50
CA ALA A 69 -18.31 2.69 39.76
C ALA A 69 -18.29 1.22 40.24
N VAL A 70 -17.13 0.72 40.67
CA VAL A 70 -16.95 -0.63 41.23
C VAL A 70 -17.70 -0.82 42.55
N GLU A 71 -17.78 0.23 43.37
CA GLU A 71 -18.50 0.17 44.66
C GLU A 71 -20.02 0.14 44.46
N VAL A 72 -20.52 0.74 43.38
CA VAL A 72 -21.96 0.79 43.07
C VAL A 72 -22.45 -0.51 42.43
N TYR A 73 -21.68 -1.08 41.51
CA TYR A 73 -22.11 -2.26 40.73
C TYR A 73 -21.52 -3.60 41.22
N GLY A 74 -20.47 -3.56 42.05
CA GLY A 74 -19.79 -4.74 42.58
C GLY A 74 -18.69 -5.29 41.65
N PRO A 75 -17.88 -6.24 42.16
CA PRO A 75 -16.69 -6.74 41.45
C PRO A 75 -17.00 -7.65 40.25
N ASP A 76 -18.24 -8.15 40.13
CA ASP A 76 -18.66 -9.04 39.05
C ASP A 76 -19.02 -8.29 37.75
N VAL A 77 -19.11 -6.95 37.79
CA VAL A 77 -19.51 -6.11 36.65
C VAL A 77 -18.32 -5.30 36.16
N GLU A 78 -17.94 -5.49 34.88
CA GLU A 78 -16.87 -4.72 34.26
C GLU A 78 -17.38 -3.33 33.86
N THR A 79 -16.91 -2.31 34.56
CA THR A 79 -17.20 -0.90 34.24
C THR A 79 -16.11 -0.34 33.33
N VAL A 80 -16.40 -0.18 32.05
CA VAL A 80 -15.48 0.42 31.07
C VAL A 80 -15.86 1.88 30.83
N VAL A 81 -14.90 2.80 31.02
CA VAL A 81 -15.03 4.21 30.65
C VAL A 81 -14.31 4.42 29.32
N GLN A 82 -15.05 4.79 28.28
CA GLN A 82 -14.50 5.14 26.96
C GLN A 82 -14.75 6.63 26.70
N GLU A 83 -13.68 7.41 26.73
CA GLU A 83 -13.74 8.86 26.50
C GLU A 83 -13.66 9.23 25.01
N GLU A 84 -12.95 8.40 24.23
CA GLU A 84 -12.73 8.62 22.80
C GLU A 84 -13.21 7.42 21.97
N ASP A 85 -13.60 7.72 20.74
CA ASP A 85 -14.03 6.70 19.78
C ASP A 85 -12.85 5.82 19.36
N THR A 86 -13.08 4.51 19.31
CA THR A 86 -12.08 3.52 18.87
C THR A 86 -11.82 3.55 17.36
N GLN A 87 -12.68 4.23 16.59
CA GLN A 87 -12.63 4.28 15.13
C GLN A 87 -12.86 5.72 14.65
N ALA A 88 -11.95 6.21 13.81
CA ALA A 88 -12.10 7.52 13.16
C ALA A 88 -13.36 7.54 12.26
N LEU A 89 -14.00 8.72 12.16
CA LEU A 89 -15.23 8.91 11.39
C LEU A 89 -15.12 8.54 9.90
N ASP A 90 -13.90 8.55 9.34
CA ASP A 90 -13.66 8.20 7.94
C ASP A 90 -13.87 6.72 7.63
N LYS A 91 -13.74 5.84 8.64
CA LYS A 91 -13.93 4.42 8.44
C LYS A 91 -15.42 4.09 8.64
N PRO A 92 -16.12 3.57 7.61
CA PRO A 92 -17.52 3.24 7.76
C PRO A 92 -17.71 2.06 8.73
N LEU A 93 -18.83 2.06 9.46
CA LEU A 93 -19.20 0.96 10.36
C LEU A 93 -19.51 -0.34 9.60
N VAL A 94 -20.08 -0.23 8.40
CA VAL A 94 -20.31 -1.36 7.49
C VAL A 94 -19.51 -1.09 6.22
N GLU A 95 -18.54 -1.97 5.94
CA GLU A 95 -17.70 -1.81 4.76
C GLU A 95 -18.52 -2.06 3.48
N PRO A 96 -18.56 -1.11 2.52
CA PRO A 96 -19.20 -1.35 1.25
C PRO A 96 -18.42 -2.41 0.46
N ILE A 97 -19.13 -3.16 -0.39
CA ILE A 97 -18.51 -4.15 -1.27
C ILE A 97 -17.63 -3.42 -2.28
N LYS A 98 -16.30 -3.48 -2.08
CA LYS A 98 -15.31 -2.87 -2.98
C LYS A 98 -14.87 -3.88 -4.04
N HIS A 99 -15.27 -3.65 -5.29
CA HIS A 99 -14.72 -4.39 -6.43
C HIS A 99 -13.41 -3.73 -6.89
N LYS A 100 -12.27 -4.32 -6.51
CA LYS A 100 -10.96 -3.83 -6.95
C LYS A 100 -10.65 -4.36 -8.36
N LYS A 101 -10.81 -3.51 -9.37
CA LYS A 101 -10.35 -3.79 -10.74
C LYS A 101 -9.08 -3.00 -10.99
N PHE A 102 -7.98 -3.69 -11.25
CA PHE A 102 -6.67 -3.08 -11.56
C PHE A 102 -6.27 -3.26 -13.02
N GLN A 103 -6.99 -4.12 -13.74
CA GLN A 103 -6.77 -4.42 -15.14
C GLN A 103 -8.08 -4.32 -15.91
N VAL A 104 -7.98 -3.84 -17.14
CA VAL A 104 -9.02 -3.96 -18.15
C VAL A 104 -8.98 -5.41 -18.65
N GLN A 105 -9.86 -6.23 -18.10
CA GLN A 105 -10.08 -7.60 -18.57
C GLN A 105 -11.45 -7.68 -19.22
N GLU A 106 -11.48 -8.23 -20.43
CA GLU A 106 -12.71 -8.63 -21.09
C GLU A 106 -13.24 -9.89 -20.39
N GLN A 107 -14.47 -9.81 -19.86
CA GLN A 107 -15.09 -10.94 -19.15
C GLN A 107 -15.59 -12.05 -20.08
N GLN A 108 -15.73 -11.73 -21.36
CA GLN A 108 -16.23 -12.63 -22.39
C GLN A 108 -15.16 -12.79 -23.46
N LEU A 109 -15.09 -13.99 -24.04
CA LEU A 109 -14.15 -14.26 -25.13
C LEU A 109 -14.53 -13.41 -26.35
N PRO A 110 -13.60 -12.67 -26.94
CA PRO A 110 -13.87 -11.88 -28.13
C PRO A 110 -14.10 -12.79 -29.34
N GLU A 111 -15.00 -12.38 -30.24
CA GLU A 111 -15.27 -13.12 -31.48
C GLU A 111 -14.02 -13.15 -32.36
N THR A 112 -13.59 -14.35 -32.76
CA THR A 112 -12.44 -14.58 -33.64
C THR A 112 -12.89 -14.91 -35.06
N LYS A 113 -12.08 -14.58 -36.07
CA LYS A 113 -12.28 -15.05 -37.47
C LYS A 113 -11.99 -16.54 -37.67
N TYR A 114 -11.31 -17.17 -36.73
CA TYR A 114 -11.02 -18.60 -36.71
C TYR A 114 -11.73 -19.25 -35.53
N ASP A 115 -12.01 -20.55 -35.63
CA ASP A 115 -12.59 -21.30 -34.53
C ASP A 115 -11.56 -21.54 -33.42
N MET A 116 -11.97 -21.40 -32.17
CA MET A 116 -11.09 -21.63 -31.02
C MET A 116 -10.65 -23.10 -30.92
N GLU A 117 -11.50 -24.03 -31.37
CA GLU A 117 -11.17 -25.45 -31.49
C GLU A 117 -10.00 -25.68 -32.47
N TYR A 118 -10.01 -25.00 -33.61
CA TYR A 118 -8.94 -25.07 -34.60
C TYR A 118 -7.61 -24.50 -34.05
N MET A 119 -7.67 -23.47 -33.21
CA MET A 119 -6.49 -22.97 -32.50
C MET A 119 -5.95 -24.01 -31.51
N ALA A 120 -6.83 -24.69 -30.77
CA ALA A 120 -6.43 -25.75 -29.84
C ALA A 120 -5.76 -26.92 -30.56
N ASP A 121 -6.30 -27.39 -31.69
CA ASP A 121 -5.69 -28.45 -32.51
C ASP A 121 -4.30 -28.05 -33.07
N MET A 122 -4.08 -26.74 -33.26
CA MET A 122 -2.78 -26.22 -33.69
C MET A 122 -1.73 -26.22 -32.56
N LEU A 123 -2.14 -26.16 -31.28
CA LEU A 123 -1.22 -26.24 -30.15
C LEU A 123 -0.53 -27.61 -30.06
N ASP A 124 -1.21 -28.68 -30.50
CA ASP A 124 -0.61 -30.03 -30.57
C ASP A 124 0.52 -30.11 -31.62
N ASN A 125 0.52 -29.19 -32.59
CA ASN A 125 1.46 -29.18 -33.70
C ASN A 125 2.65 -28.23 -33.45
N THR A 126 3.66 -28.74 -32.74
CA THR A 126 4.88 -27.98 -32.39
C THR A 126 5.62 -27.35 -33.59
N ASN A 127 5.57 -27.95 -34.78
CA ASN A 127 6.22 -27.42 -35.98
C ASN A 127 5.58 -26.14 -36.54
N LEU A 128 4.31 -25.89 -36.21
CA LEU A 128 3.54 -24.73 -36.69
C LEU A 128 3.44 -23.63 -35.64
N MET A 129 3.96 -23.88 -34.44
CA MET A 129 4.06 -22.90 -33.38
C MET A 129 5.33 -22.06 -33.53
N ARG A 130 5.20 -20.76 -33.24
CA ARG A 130 6.30 -19.80 -33.21
C ARG A 130 6.16 -18.92 -31.99
N ASN A 131 7.14 -18.99 -31.10
CA ASN A 131 7.24 -18.12 -29.94
C ASN A 131 8.16 -16.96 -30.29
N VAL A 132 7.60 -15.75 -30.37
CA VAL A 132 8.30 -14.53 -30.79
C VAL A 132 8.17 -13.48 -29.70
N THR A 133 9.27 -12.82 -29.36
CA THR A 133 9.26 -11.68 -28.45
C THR A 133 9.42 -10.38 -29.22
N LEU A 134 8.51 -9.44 -29.03
CA LEU A 134 8.62 -8.10 -29.61
C LEU A 134 9.40 -7.20 -28.66
N MET A 135 10.55 -6.70 -29.13
CA MET A 135 11.39 -5.76 -28.38
C MET A 135 11.55 -4.46 -29.16
N GLY A 136 11.56 -3.33 -28.46
CA GLY A 136 11.85 -2.02 -29.05
C GLY A 136 12.31 -1.03 -28.00
N HIS A 137 13.20 -0.10 -28.37
CA HIS A 137 13.63 0.95 -27.46
C HIS A 137 12.54 2.00 -27.27
N LEU A 138 12.41 2.52 -26.06
CA LEU A 138 11.51 3.62 -25.74
C LEU A 138 11.93 4.89 -26.50
N HIS A 139 11.06 5.37 -27.39
CA HIS A 139 11.22 6.66 -28.09
C HIS A 139 12.53 6.85 -28.88
N ASN A 140 12.91 5.90 -29.75
CA ASN A 140 13.84 6.26 -30.83
C ASN A 140 13.13 7.19 -31.83
N GLY A 141 13.51 8.47 -31.79
CA GLY A 141 12.75 9.60 -32.29
C GLY A 141 12.54 9.67 -33.80
N ASN A 142 11.29 9.89 -34.18
CA ASN A 142 10.80 10.94 -35.06
C ASN A 142 9.28 10.97 -34.88
N TYR A 143 8.73 12.10 -34.46
CA TYR A 143 7.31 12.27 -34.13
C TYR A 143 6.35 12.09 -35.34
N GLU A 144 6.89 11.80 -36.53
CA GLU A 144 6.13 11.50 -37.76
C GLU A 144 6.07 10.00 -38.10
N THR A 145 6.85 9.16 -37.40
CA THR A 145 6.85 7.69 -37.55
C THR A 145 6.88 7.07 -36.16
N ILE A 146 5.71 7.01 -35.53
CA ILE A 146 5.20 5.85 -34.78
C ILE A 146 6.33 4.86 -34.43
N GLY A 147 6.99 5.12 -33.29
CA GLY A 147 8.19 4.40 -32.86
C GLY A 147 7.96 2.89 -32.70
N SER A 148 9.02 2.09 -32.68
CA SER A 148 9.01 0.62 -32.63
C SER A 148 8.05 0.00 -31.60
N LEU A 149 7.76 0.68 -30.49
CA LEU A 149 6.75 0.27 -29.50
C LEU A 149 5.34 0.38 -30.07
N MET A 150 5.04 1.47 -30.79
CA MET A 150 3.79 1.63 -31.50
C MET A 150 3.75 0.75 -32.76
N PHE A 151 4.87 0.28 -33.32
CA PHE A 151 4.82 -0.79 -34.35
C PHE A 151 4.43 -2.13 -33.74
N ALA A 152 5.02 -2.57 -32.62
CA ALA A 152 4.62 -3.80 -31.93
C ALA A 152 3.17 -3.74 -31.45
N ILE A 153 2.79 -2.64 -30.79
CA ILE A 153 1.42 -2.37 -30.35
C ILE A 153 0.48 -2.24 -31.55
N ASN A 154 0.83 -1.52 -32.62
CA ASN A 154 -0.02 -1.43 -33.82
C ASN A 154 -0.10 -2.75 -34.57
N LEU A 155 0.90 -3.62 -34.50
CA LEU A 155 0.93 -4.90 -35.19
C LEU A 155 0.12 -5.94 -34.40
N CYS A 156 0.22 -5.95 -33.07
CA CYS A 156 -0.71 -6.66 -32.19
C CYS A 156 -2.13 -6.11 -32.35
N ASN A 157 -2.33 -4.79 -32.34
CA ASN A 157 -3.64 -4.18 -32.60
C ASN A 157 -4.16 -4.51 -33.99
N LEU A 158 -3.33 -4.48 -35.03
CA LEU A 158 -3.71 -4.79 -36.41
C LEU A 158 -4.09 -6.27 -36.53
N PHE A 159 -3.32 -7.17 -35.92
CA PHE A 159 -3.65 -8.57 -35.90
C PHE A 159 -4.90 -8.84 -35.04
N SER A 160 -5.07 -8.14 -33.93
CA SER A 160 -6.32 -8.16 -33.15
C SER A 160 -7.49 -7.60 -33.95
N LEU A 161 -7.32 -6.57 -34.78
CA LEU A 161 -8.37 -6.06 -35.67
C LEU A 161 -8.67 -7.05 -36.81
N GLN A 162 -7.63 -7.76 -37.28
CA GLN A 162 -7.78 -8.80 -38.28
C GLN A 162 -8.41 -10.07 -37.73
N THR A 163 -8.24 -10.39 -36.45
CA THR A 163 -8.75 -11.61 -35.83
C THR A 163 -10.06 -11.36 -35.09
N HIS A 164 -10.21 -10.19 -34.47
CA HIS A 164 -11.36 -9.72 -33.68
C HIS A 164 -11.89 -8.37 -34.23
N PRO A 165 -12.72 -8.39 -35.28
CA PRO A 165 -13.19 -7.17 -35.93
C PRO A 165 -14.15 -6.31 -35.07
N GLY A 166 -14.60 -6.80 -33.91
CA GLY A 166 -15.53 -6.10 -33.01
C GLY A 166 -14.90 -5.46 -31.77
N THR A 167 -13.62 -5.69 -31.50
CA THR A 167 -12.98 -5.31 -30.22
C THR A 167 -12.46 -3.87 -30.23
N ILE A 168 -12.20 -3.28 -31.40
CA ILE A 168 -11.55 -1.97 -31.53
C ILE A 168 -12.54 -0.95 -32.09
N ASN A 169 -12.99 -0.02 -31.25
CA ASN A 169 -13.74 1.16 -31.69
C ASN A 169 -12.79 2.09 -32.46
N THR A 170 -12.97 2.17 -33.78
CA THR A 170 -12.17 3.03 -34.67
C THR A 170 -12.44 4.52 -34.52
N ASP A 171 -13.41 4.90 -33.68
CA ASP A 171 -13.90 6.29 -33.56
C ASP A 171 -13.15 7.13 -32.52
N THR A 172 -12.24 6.53 -31.73
CA THR A 172 -11.47 7.27 -30.72
C THR A 172 -10.16 7.82 -31.29
N THR A 173 -9.90 9.10 -31.05
CA THR A 173 -8.66 9.82 -31.42
C THR A 173 -7.39 9.29 -30.74
N ILE A 174 -7.53 8.43 -29.74
CA ILE A 174 -6.43 7.81 -29.00
C ILE A 174 -6.16 6.44 -29.62
N PRO A 175 -4.92 6.13 -30.02
CA PRO A 175 -4.56 4.79 -30.49
C PRO A 175 -4.80 3.79 -29.34
N MET A 176 -5.79 2.92 -29.50
CA MET A 176 -6.10 1.87 -28.53
C MET A 176 -4.88 0.96 -28.39
N ARG A 177 -4.49 0.61 -27.16
CA ARG A 177 -3.37 -0.28 -26.89
C ARG A 177 -3.89 -1.57 -26.28
N TYR A 178 -4.07 -2.60 -27.10
CA TYR A 178 -4.74 -3.83 -26.67
C TYR A 178 -3.96 -4.60 -25.60
N THR A 179 -2.62 -4.55 -25.64
CA THR A 179 -1.74 -5.26 -24.72
C THR A 179 -1.51 -4.54 -23.39
N ASP A 180 -1.74 -3.22 -23.34
CA ASP A 180 -1.66 -2.42 -22.11
C ASP A 180 -2.96 -2.60 -21.29
N THR A 181 -3.02 -3.68 -20.51
CA THR A 181 -4.21 -4.03 -19.71
C THR A 181 -4.27 -3.30 -18.38
N LEU A 182 -3.15 -2.86 -17.82
CA LEU A 182 -3.16 -2.15 -16.53
C LEU A 182 -3.57 -0.69 -16.72
N PHE A 183 -4.41 -0.18 -15.82
CA PHE A 183 -4.81 1.24 -15.86
C PHE A 183 -3.61 2.19 -15.79
N VAL A 184 -2.58 1.82 -15.01
CA VAL A 184 -1.35 2.62 -14.88
C VAL A 184 -0.57 2.68 -16.21
N GLU A 185 -0.59 1.63 -17.01
CA GLU A 185 0.08 1.62 -18.33
C GLU A 185 -0.64 2.55 -19.31
N GLN A 186 -1.97 2.51 -19.30
CA GLN A 186 -2.80 3.38 -20.13
C GLN A 186 -2.66 4.85 -19.73
N GLU A 187 -2.65 5.16 -18.42
CA GLU A 187 -2.45 6.51 -17.90
C GLU A 187 -1.05 7.07 -18.21
N ARG A 188 0.00 6.24 -18.09
CA ARG A 188 1.38 6.66 -18.32
C ARG A 188 1.80 6.59 -19.78
N GLY A 189 1.06 5.87 -20.63
CA GLY A 189 1.42 5.63 -22.02
C GLY A 189 2.71 4.82 -22.19
N VAL A 190 3.11 4.04 -21.19
CA VAL A 190 4.31 3.19 -21.19
C VAL A 190 3.91 1.81 -20.69
N SER A 191 4.22 0.77 -21.48
CA SER A 191 4.05 -0.62 -21.06
C SER A 191 5.01 -0.94 -19.92
N ILE A 192 4.51 -1.58 -18.87
CA ILE A 192 5.24 -1.90 -17.64
C ILE A 192 5.42 -3.41 -17.52
N LYS A 193 4.38 -4.17 -17.87
CA LYS A 193 4.37 -5.63 -17.83
C LYS A 193 4.44 -6.21 -19.24
N SER A 194 5.16 -7.32 -19.37
CA SER A 194 5.10 -8.10 -20.60
C SER A 194 3.74 -8.81 -20.72
N MET A 195 3.10 -8.70 -21.89
CA MET A 195 1.77 -9.28 -22.13
C MET A 195 1.85 -10.34 -23.25
N PRO A 196 1.58 -11.62 -22.96
CA PRO A 196 1.49 -12.66 -23.98
C PRO A 196 0.19 -12.54 -24.77
N VAL A 197 0.27 -12.72 -26.08
CA VAL A 197 -0.88 -12.81 -26.99
C VAL A 197 -0.66 -13.97 -27.95
N THR A 198 -1.64 -14.87 -28.02
CA THR A 198 -1.61 -16.00 -28.97
C THR A 198 -2.59 -15.75 -30.10
N LEU A 199 -2.09 -15.72 -31.33
CA LEU A 199 -2.89 -15.45 -32.53
C LEU A 199 -2.60 -16.49 -33.60
N LEU A 200 -3.62 -16.82 -34.38
CA LEU A 200 -3.48 -17.68 -35.54
C LEU A 200 -3.41 -16.84 -36.81
N LEU A 201 -2.23 -16.81 -37.45
CA LEU A 201 -1.99 -16.02 -38.65
C LEU A 201 -1.67 -16.90 -39.85
N LYS A 202 -2.15 -16.47 -41.03
CA LYS A 202 -1.84 -17.13 -42.30
C LYS A 202 -0.59 -16.50 -42.92
N ASN A 203 0.34 -17.34 -43.35
CA ASN A 203 1.47 -16.91 -44.16
C ASN A 203 1.00 -16.49 -45.57
N ILE A 204 1.85 -15.81 -46.35
CA ILE A 204 1.62 -15.45 -47.75
C ILE A 204 1.24 -16.65 -48.64
N LYS A 205 1.64 -17.86 -48.25
CA LYS A 205 1.31 -19.13 -48.92
C LYS A 205 -0.03 -19.73 -48.47
N GLY A 206 -0.80 -19.04 -47.62
CA GLY A 206 -2.09 -19.47 -47.09
C GLY A 206 -2.03 -20.46 -45.91
N LYS A 207 -0.84 -20.89 -45.49
CA LYS A 207 -0.67 -21.81 -44.35
C LYS A 207 -0.77 -21.07 -43.01
N SER A 208 -1.68 -21.52 -42.15
CA SER A 208 -1.84 -21.03 -40.79
C SER A 208 -0.68 -21.46 -39.90
N HIS A 209 -0.19 -20.53 -39.09
CA HIS A 209 0.78 -20.75 -38.02
C HIS A 209 0.24 -20.15 -36.73
N LEU A 210 0.55 -20.81 -35.62
CA LEU A 210 0.21 -20.32 -34.30
C LEU A 210 1.38 -19.48 -33.80
N LEU A 211 1.11 -18.21 -33.53
CA LEU A 211 2.10 -17.24 -33.08
C LEU A 211 1.80 -16.88 -31.63
N ASN A 212 2.73 -17.22 -30.75
CA ASN A 212 2.76 -16.76 -29.38
C ASN A 212 3.68 -15.55 -29.34
N ILE A 213 3.07 -14.38 -29.22
CA ILE A 213 3.75 -13.09 -29.24
C ILE A 213 3.86 -12.61 -27.80
N MET A 214 5.08 -12.34 -27.36
CA MET A 214 5.34 -11.66 -26.09
C MET A 214 5.56 -10.19 -26.38
N ASP A 215 4.59 -9.34 -26.04
CA ASP A 215 4.80 -7.89 -26.06
C ASP A 215 5.59 -7.48 -24.83
N THR A 216 6.71 -6.79 -25.01
CA THR A 216 7.62 -6.43 -23.91
C THR A 216 7.75 -4.92 -23.75
N PRO A 217 7.96 -4.44 -22.51
CA PRO A 217 8.11 -3.02 -22.27
C PRO A 217 9.38 -2.47 -22.93
N GLY A 218 9.26 -1.33 -23.60
CA GLY A 218 10.40 -0.71 -24.28
C GLY A 218 11.32 0.16 -23.39
N HIS A 219 10.89 0.45 -22.16
CA HIS A 219 11.66 1.28 -21.23
C HIS A 219 12.80 0.48 -20.61
N VAL A 220 13.99 1.06 -20.58
CA VAL A 220 15.22 0.44 -20.01
C VAL A 220 15.07 -0.08 -18.56
N ASN A 221 14.18 0.53 -17.76
CA ASN A 221 13.95 0.15 -16.36
C ASN A 221 13.22 -1.18 -16.23
N PHE A 222 12.56 -1.64 -17.30
CA PHE A 222 11.81 -2.91 -17.35
C PHE A 222 12.52 -3.95 -18.22
N SER A 223 13.86 -3.87 -18.28
CA SER A 223 14.68 -4.83 -19.03
C SER A 223 14.64 -6.25 -18.45
N ASP A 224 14.19 -6.40 -17.20
CA ASP A 224 13.88 -7.67 -16.56
C ASP A 224 12.74 -8.41 -17.26
N GLU A 225 11.66 -7.72 -17.59
CA GLU A 225 10.51 -8.27 -18.35
C GLU A 225 10.93 -8.69 -19.76
N VAL A 226 11.75 -7.88 -20.43
CA VAL A 226 12.33 -8.19 -21.76
C VAL A 226 13.18 -9.46 -21.71
N THR A 227 14.01 -9.59 -20.68
CA THR A 227 14.89 -10.75 -20.49
C THR A 227 14.09 -12.02 -20.19
N ALA A 228 13.03 -11.90 -19.39
CA ALA A 228 12.12 -13.01 -19.10
C ALA A 228 11.42 -13.51 -20.36
N ALA A 229 10.88 -12.60 -21.18
CA ALA A 229 10.24 -12.93 -22.43
C ALA A 229 11.20 -13.58 -23.43
N LEU A 230 12.44 -13.05 -23.55
CA LEU A 230 13.46 -13.62 -24.45
C LEU A 230 13.78 -15.09 -24.12
N ARG A 231 13.79 -15.43 -22.83
CA ARG A 231 14.07 -16.80 -22.38
C ARG A 231 12.95 -17.77 -22.74
N ILE A 232 11.72 -17.27 -22.90
CA ILE A 232 10.55 -18.07 -23.25
C ILE A 232 10.39 -18.19 -24.78
N SER A 233 10.84 -17.19 -25.54
CA SER A 233 10.75 -17.19 -27.00
C SER A 233 11.87 -17.95 -27.70
N ASP A 234 11.54 -18.52 -28.87
CA ASP A 234 12.51 -19.18 -29.75
C ASP A 234 13.22 -18.18 -30.69
N GLY A 235 12.69 -16.96 -30.81
CA GLY A 235 13.25 -15.91 -31.67
C GLY A 235 12.88 -14.49 -31.22
N GLN A 236 13.74 -13.55 -31.61
CA GLN A 236 13.59 -12.10 -31.47
C GLN A 236 13.23 -11.48 -32.83
#